data_AF-A0A376UBR8-F1
#
_entry.id   AF-A0A376UBR8-F1
#
_cell.length_a   1.000
_cell.length_b   1.000
_cell.length_c   1.000
_cell.angle_alpha   90.00
_cell.angle_beta   90.00
_cell.angle_gamma   90.00
#
_symmetry.space_group_name_H-M   'P 1'
#
loop_
_entity.id
_entity.type
_entity.pdbx_description
1 polymer ?
#
loop_
_entity_poly.entity_id
_entity_poly.type
_entity_poly.pdbx_seq_one_letter_code
_entity_poly.pdbx_strand_id
1 'polypeptide(L)'
;MFLINGYKQESLAVSDRATQFGDGCFTTARVIDGKVSLLSAHIQRLQDACQRLMISCDFWPQLEQEMKTLAARTAKWCTESRDQSPVVAGEGTAH
;
A
#
# COMPACT_ATOMS: atom_id res chain seq x y z
N MET A 1 6.71 -8.38 -0.13
CA MET A 1 7.37 -7.31 0.64
C MET A 1 6.35 -6.39 1.30
N PHE A 2 6.25 -6.48 2.62
CA PHE A 2 5.40 -5.62 3.47
C PHE A 2 6.27 -4.68 4.30
N LEU A 3 5.68 -3.57 4.77
CA LEU A 3 6.31 -2.69 5.75
C LEU A 3 5.58 -2.88 7.07
N ILE A 4 6.25 -3.49 8.06
CA ILE A 4 5.71 -3.81 9.37
C ILE A 4 6.52 -3.03 10.41
N ASN A 5 5.86 -2.13 11.15
CA ASN A 5 6.45 -1.25 12.15
C ASN A 5 7.71 -0.50 11.65
N GLY A 6 7.65 0.02 10.41
CA GLY A 6 8.75 0.76 9.79
C GLY A 6 9.83 -0.09 9.09
N TYR A 7 9.75 -1.43 9.18
CA TYR A 7 10.75 -2.33 8.61
C TYR A 7 10.19 -3.20 7.50
N LYS A 8 10.98 -3.43 6.45
CA LYS A 8 10.65 -4.35 5.36
C LYS A 8 10.67 -5.78 5.87
N GLN A 9 9.55 -6.47 5.80
CA GLN A 9 9.37 -7.82 6.31
C GLN A 9 8.47 -8.64 5.38
N GLU A 10 8.67 -9.95 5.34
CA GLU A 10 7.84 -10.91 4.58
C GLU A 10 6.98 -11.79 5.49
N SER A 11 7.16 -11.69 6.81
CA SER A 11 6.42 -12.45 7.81
C SER A 11 6.06 -11.58 9.00
N LEU A 12 5.03 -12.01 9.72
CA LEU A 12 4.56 -11.46 10.99
C LEU A 12 4.59 -12.58 12.03
N ALA A 13 4.79 -12.24 13.31
CA ALA A 13 4.77 -13.24 14.38
C ALA A 13 3.41 -13.95 14.42
N VAL A 14 3.42 -15.28 14.56
CA VAL A 14 2.18 -16.08 14.63
C VAL A 14 1.33 -15.67 15.84
N SER A 15 1.97 -15.28 16.94
CA SER A 15 1.31 -14.79 18.15
C SER A 15 0.61 -13.43 18.01
N ASP A 16 0.75 -12.75 16.87
CA ASP A 16 0.06 -11.49 16.62
C ASP A 16 -1.46 -11.69 16.65
N ARG A 17 -2.18 -10.80 17.33
CA ARG A 17 -3.62 -10.94 17.54
C ARG A 17 -4.45 -10.79 16.27
N ALA A 18 -3.92 -10.13 15.23
CA ALA A 18 -4.54 -10.14 13.91
C ALA A 18 -4.55 -11.56 13.31
N THR A 19 -3.46 -12.33 13.50
CA THR A 19 -3.37 -13.73 13.07
C THR A 19 -4.25 -14.64 13.92
N GLN A 20 -4.27 -14.44 15.23
CA GLN A 20 -5.00 -15.32 16.16
C GLN A 20 -6.51 -15.12 16.11
N PHE A 21 -6.96 -13.86 16.07
CA PHE A 21 -8.36 -13.50 16.32
C PHE A 21 -8.95 -12.56 15.28
N GLY A 22 -8.15 -12.08 14.32
CA GLY A 22 -8.55 -10.96 13.47
C GLY A 22 -8.76 -9.65 14.26
N ASP A 23 -8.08 -9.50 15.39
CA ASP A 23 -8.23 -8.34 16.27
C ASP A 23 -7.43 -7.14 15.76
N GLY A 24 -8.05 -6.37 14.87
CA GLY A 24 -7.48 -5.18 14.26
C GLY A 24 -8.42 -4.58 13.22
N CYS A 25 -7.92 -3.59 12.49
CA CYS A 25 -8.65 -2.96 11.39
C CYS A 25 -7.71 -2.73 10.19
N PHE A 26 -8.28 -2.53 9.00
CA PHE A 26 -7.50 -2.25 7.80
C PHE A 26 -8.22 -1.27 6.88
N THR A 27 -7.48 -0.76 5.89
CA THR A 27 -8.07 -0.01 4.79
C THR A 27 -7.34 -0.25 3.47
N THR A 28 -8.07 -0.22 2.37
CA THR A 28 -7.52 -0.36 1.01
C THR A 28 -7.68 0.94 0.25
N ALA A 29 -6.56 1.58 -0.09
CA ALA A 29 -6.54 2.89 -0.75
C ALA A 29 -6.18 2.80 -2.23
N ARG A 30 -6.79 3.65 -3.05
CA ARG A 30 -6.40 3.81 -4.45
C ARG A 30 -5.16 4.70 -4.55
N VAL A 31 -4.17 4.28 -5.33
CA VAL A 31 -2.98 5.10 -5.66
C VAL A 31 -3.09 5.56 -7.12
N ILE A 32 -2.93 6.87 -7.35
CA ILE A 32 -2.90 7.49 -8.68
C ILE A 32 -1.71 8.46 -8.70
N ASP A 33 -0.87 8.36 -9.72
CA ASP A 33 0.31 9.22 -9.91
C ASP A 33 1.19 9.36 -8.65
N GLY A 34 1.34 8.24 -7.94
CA GLY A 34 2.18 8.14 -6.75
C GLY A 34 1.58 8.74 -5.49
N LYS A 35 0.29 9.08 -5.51
CA LYS A 35 -0.43 9.68 -4.38
C LYS A 35 -1.56 8.77 -3.93
N VAL A 36 -1.74 8.68 -2.62
CA VAL A 36 -2.89 8.00 -2.01
C VAL A 36 -4.12 8.89 -2.16
N SER A 37 -5.15 8.40 -2.87
CA SER A 37 -6.43 9.09 -2.98
C SER A 37 -7.11 9.14 -1.61
N LEU A 38 -7.66 10.30 -1.24
CA LEU A 38 -8.38 10.52 0.02
C LEU A 38 -7.58 10.16 1.30
N LEU A 39 -6.26 10.38 1.30
CA LEU A 39 -5.36 9.96 2.39
C LEU A 39 -5.87 10.31 3.80
N SER A 40 -6.32 11.54 4.04
CA SER A 40 -6.83 11.96 5.35
C SER A 40 -8.05 11.14 5.80
N ALA A 41 -8.95 10.79 4.88
CA ALA A 41 -10.09 9.91 5.19
C ALA A 41 -9.64 8.45 5.46
N HIS A 42 -8.53 8.01 4.86
CA HIS A 42 -7.91 6.73 5.21
C HIS A 42 -7.32 6.73 6.62
N ILE A 43 -6.63 7.80 7.01
CA ILE A 43 -6.11 7.94 8.37
C ILE A 43 -7.26 8.04 9.39
N GLN A 44 -8.26 8.89 9.12
CA GLN A 44 -9.40 9.08 10.02
C GLN A 44 -10.14 7.77 10.29
N ARG A 45 -10.43 6.97 9.26
CA ARG A 45 -11.15 5.71 9.49
C ARG A 45 -10.35 4.69 10.30
N LEU A 46 -9.01 4.71 10.20
CA LEU A 46 -8.15 3.86 11.01
C LEU A 46 -8.14 4.35 12.46
N GLN A 47 -8.07 5.67 12.68
CA GLN A 47 -8.18 6.27 14.02
C GLN A 47 -9.50 5.92 14.69
N ASP A 48 -10.62 6.10 13.98
CA ASP A 48 -11.97 5.79 14.49
C ASP A 48 -12.11 4.29 14.82
N ALA A 49 -11.57 3.41 13.96
CA ALA A 49 -11.59 1.97 14.19
C ALA A 49 -10.72 1.56 15.38
N CYS A 50 -9.50 2.06 15.49
CA CYS A 50 -8.63 1.84 16.64
C CYS A 50 -9.28 2.32 17.95
N GLN A 51 -9.90 3.51 17.95
CA GLN A 51 -10.64 4.03 19.09
C GLN A 51 -11.78 3.09 19.51
N ARG A 52 -12.59 2.63 18.56
CA ARG A 52 -13.73 1.73 18.82
C ARG A 52 -13.31 0.34 19.29
N LEU A 53 -12.15 -0.14 18.83
CA LEU A 53 -11.55 -1.41 19.23
C LEU A 53 -10.70 -1.28 20.50
N MET A 54 -10.58 -0.08 21.07
CA MET A 54 -9.73 0.22 22.23
C MET A 54 -8.24 -0.11 21.99
N ILE A 55 -7.78 0.05 20.75
CA ILE A 55 -6.38 -0.10 20.36
C ILE A 55 -5.73 1.28 20.42
N SER A 56 -4.81 1.48 21.37
CA SER A 56 -4.05 2.73 21.49
C SER A 56 -2.95 2.78 20.43
N CYS A 57 -2.88 3.88 19.67
CA CYS A 57 -1.88 4.07 18.63
C CYS A 57 -1.39 5.53 18.65
N ASP A 58 -0.08 5.72 18.67
CA ASP A 58 0.56 7.05 18.68
C ASP A 58 1.42 7.30 17.43
N PHE A 59 1.39 6.37 16.47
CA PHE A 59 2.24 6.36 15.27
C PHE A 59 1.60 7.00 14.02
N TRP A 60 0.54 7.81 14.19
CA TRP A 60 -0.24 8.35 13.05
C TRP A 60 0.60 9.16 12.05
N PRO A 61 1.47 10.11 12.48
CA PRO A 61 2.32 10.85 11.54
C PRO A 61 3.28 9.94 10.77
N GLN A 62 3.83 8.92 11.42
CA GLN A 62 4.75 7.95 10.81
C GLN A 62 4.01 7.10 9.78
N LEU A 63 2.82 6.58 10.12
CA LEU A 63 1.98 5.80 9.22
C LEU A 63 1.61 6.61 7.96
N GLU A 64 1.19 7.87 8.13
CA GLU A 64 0.87 8.74 6.99
C GLU A 64 2.09 8.95 6.07
N GLN A 65 3.27 9.16 6.65
CA GLN A 65 4.50 9.32 5.89
C GLN A 65 4.91 8.04 5.15
N GLU A 66 4.74 6.87 5.78
CA GLU A 66 4.99 5.57 5.16
C GLU A 66 4.05 5.32 3.98
N MET A 67 2.75 5.61 4.14
CA MET A 67 1.76 5.50 3.07
C MET A 67 2.12 6.38 1.86
N LYS A 68 2.51 7.65 2.09
CA LYS A 68 2.97 8.56 1.04
C LYS A 68 4.22 8.02 0.34
N THR A 69 5.19 7.53 1.12
CA THR A 69 6.47 7.00 0.60
C THR A 69 6.25 5.77 -0.27
N LEU A 70 5.38 4.85 0.15
CA LEU A 70 5.08 3.63 -0.62
C LEU A 70 4.27 3.95 -1.89
N ALA A 71 3.31 4.87 -1.82
CA ALA A 71 2.57 5.32 -2.99
C ALA A 71 3.49 5.96 -4.04
N ALA A 72 4.43 6.80 -3.62
CA ALA A 72 5.39 7.42 -4.55
C ALA A 72 6.30 6.40 -5.25
N ARG A 73 6.56 5.24 -4.62
CA ARG A 73 7.36 4.15 -5.21
C ARG A 73 6.59 3.36 -6.27
N THR A 74 5.27 3.15 -6.09
CA THR A 74 4.46 2.42 -7.07
C THR A 74 4.26 3.18 -8.38
N ALA A 75 4.31 4.52 -8.36
CA ALA A 75 4.33 5.31 -9.59
C ALA A 75 5.54 4.98 -10.48
N LYS A 76 6.73 4.83 -9.88
CA LYS A 76 7.96 4.54 -10.62
C LYS A 76 7.91 3.17 -11.29
N TRP A 77 7.32 2.18 -10.63
CA TRP A 77 7.13 0.85 -11.19
C TRP A 77 6.24 0.87 -12.45
N CYS A 78 5.18 1.69 -12.46
CA CYS A 78 4.25 1.75 -13.58
C CYS A 78 4.82 2.46 -14.81
N THR A 79 5.73 3.42 -14.64
CA THR A 79 6.42 4.07 -15.77
C THR A 79 7.48 3.16 -16.38
N GLU A 80 8.26 2.44 -15.56
CA GLU A 80 9.33 1.56 -16.04
C GLU A 80 8.79 0.29 -16.74
N SER A 81 7.62 -0.21 -16.33
CA SER A 81 7.00 -1.41 -16.94
C SER A 81 6.11 -1.12 -18.17
N ARG A 82 5.88 0.14 -18.52
CA ARG A 82 5.19 0.52 -19.78
C ARG A 82 6.13 0.63 -20.98
N ASP A 83 7.45 0.68 -20.76
CA ASP A 83 8.46 0.86 -21.81
C ASP A 83 8.98 -0.46 -22.43
N GLN A 84 8.38 -1.61 -22.05
CA GLN A 84 8.76 -2.94 -22.58
C GLN A 84 7.61 -3.66 -23.31
N SER A 85 6.74 -2.91 -23.99
CA SER A 85 5.85 -3.53 -24.98
C SER A 85 6.52 -3.40 -26.36
N PRO A 86 7.01 -4.50 -26.98
CA PRO A 86 7.46 -4.43 -28.36
C PRO A 86 6.22 -4.19 -29.23
N VAL A 87 6.18 -3.04 -29.90
CA VAL A 87 5.27 -2.83 -31.02
C VAL A 87 5.72 -3.81 -32.09
N VAL A 88 5.08 -4.97 -32.17
CA VAL A 88 5.26 -5.91 -33.28
C VAL A 88 4.55 -5.28 -34.48
N ALA A 89 5.26 -4.42 -35.20
CA ALA A 89 4.86 -3.99 -36.53
C ALA A 89 4.95 -5.22 -37.44
N GLY A 90 3.79 -5.86 -37.68
CA GLY A 90 3.66 -6.90 -38.69
C GLY A 90 3.81 -6.27 -40.06
N GLU A 91 5.02 -6.28 -40.61
CA GLU A 91 5.24 -6.07 -42.04
C GLU A 91 4.71 -7.30 -42.78
N GLY A 92 3.65 -7.10 -43.56
CA GLY A 92 3.15 -8.08 -44.51
C GLY A 92 4.14 -8.23 -45.66
N THR A 93 4.71 -9.43 -45.79
CA THR A 93 5.38 -9.86 -47.02
C THR A 93 4.43 -10.76 -47.79
N ALA A 94 4.03 -10.27 -48.95
CA ALA A 94 3.37 -11.03 -50.00
C ALA A 94 4.38 -11.99 -50.64
N HIS A 95 4.01 -13.26 -50.76
CA HIS A 95 4.43 -14.15 -51.86
C HIS A 95 3.44 -15.32 -51.99
#